data_AF-A0A7S4QRP9-F1
#
_entry.id   AF-A0A7S4QRP9-F1
#
_cell.length_a   1.000
_cell.length_b   1.000
_cell.length_c   1.000
_cell.angle_alpha   90.00
_cell.angle_beta   90.00
_cell.angle_gamma   90.00
#
_symmetry.space_group_name_H-M   'P 1'
#
loop_
_entity.id
_entity.type
_entity.pdbx_description
1 polymer ?
#
loop_
_entity_poly.entity_id
_entity_poly.type
_entity_poly.pdbx_seq_one_letter_code
_entity_poly.pdbx_strand_id
1 'polypeptide(L)'
;SMCVGHKLWWWLYCQDFEVMQENLMTYLEAFVESYVESGGPQLDVNRLKTMFVLTAFQQLIQLFAAVGQIYKMCPKKEWPTIEDRYDERINTNVDGKSSLRQYLFCINNIIRLGEEMEGFETIYGWVTNHWSGEFKMQPKTQEMINGPPPGSRV
;
A
#
# COMPACT_ATOMS: atom_id res chain seq x y z
N SER A 1 -16.10 -5.06 10.96
CA SER A 1 -15.43 -3.86 11.53
C SER A 1 -14.08 -3.71 10.85
N MET A 2 -13.73 -2.53 10.34
CA MET A 2 -12.39 -2.28 9.78
C MET A 2 -11.38 -2.13 10.93
N CYS A 3 -10.18 -2.71 10.80
CA CYS A 3 -9.15 -2.59 11.84
C CYS A 3 -8.65 -1.15 11.96
N VAL A 4 -8.03 -0.80 13.09
CA VAL A 4 -7.57 0.57 13.35
C VAL A 4 -6.46 0.99 12.38
N GLY A 5 -5.51 0.10 12.10
CA GLY A 5 -4.45 0.37 11.11
C GLY A 5 -4.99 0.69 9.72
N HIS A 6 -6.12 0.09 9.34
CA HIS A 6 -6.78 0.43 8.09
C HIS A 6 -7.24 1.89 8.06
N LYS A 7 -7.85 2.40 9.14
CA LYS A 7 -8.27 3.80 9.23
C LYS A 7 -7.08 4.76 9.16
N LEU A 8 -5.99 4.44 9.86
CA LEU A 8 -4.78 5.27 9.90
C LEU A 8 -4.12 5.39 8.53
N TRP A 9 -4.05 4.30 7.77
CA TRP A 9 -3.60 4.35 6.38
C TRP A 9 -4.44 5.33 5.56
N TRP A 10 -5.77 5.24 5.63
CA TRP A 10 -6.65 6.15 4.88
C TRP A 10 -6.60 7.61 5.33
N TRP A 11 -6.06 7.91 6.52
CA TRP A 11 -5.80 9.28 6.94
C TRP A 11 -4.47 9.83 6.40
N LEU A 12 -3.48 8.96 6.16
CA LEU A 12 -2.12 9.36 5.80
C LEU A 12 -1.71 9.03 4.36
N TYR A 13 -2.51 8.26 3.59
CA TYR A 13 -2.10 7.76 2.26
C TYR A 13 -1.78 8.86 1.23
N CYS A 14 -2.36 10.04 1.39
CA CYS A 14 -2.12 11.22 0.54
C CYS A 14 -1.01 12.14 1.04
N GLN A 15 -0.34 11.79 2.15
CA GLN A 15 0.73 12.60 2.70
C GLN A 15 2.00 12.48 1.86
N ASP A 16 2.80 13.54 1.80
CA ASP A 16 4.14 13.48 1.22
C ASP A 16 4.98 12.43 1.95
N PHE A 17 5.68 11.61 1.15
CA PHE A 17 6.37 10.44 1.66
C PHE A 17 7.43 10.80 2.70
N GLU A 18 8.21 11.85 2.45
CA GLU A 18 9.27 12.31 3.35
C GLU A 18 8.70 12.65 4.74
N VAL A 19 7.56 13.35 4.77
CA VAL A 19 6.88 13.70 6.03
C VAL A 19 6.35 12.44 6.70
N MET A 20 5.82 11.48 5.94
CA MET A 20 5.37 10.20 6.48
C MET A 20 6.54 9.38 7.04
N GLN A 21 7.66 9.30 6.33
CA GLN A 21 8.84 8.56 6.73
C GLN A 21 9.42 9.09 8.05
N GLU A 22 9.54 10.40 8.17
CA GLU A 22 10.07 11.06 9.36
C GLU A 22 9.14 10.93 10.57
N ASN A 23 7.82 10.95 10.36
CA ASN A 23 6.86 11.17 11.45
C ASN A 23 5.88 10.01 11.71
N LEU A 24 5.92 8.92 10.92
CA LEU A 24 4.92 7.85 11.02
C LEU A 24 4.80 7.31 12.45
N MET A 25 5.92 7.00 13.10
CA MET A 25 5.89 6.46 14.46
C MET A 25 5.29 7.44 15.46
N THR A 26 5.66 8.73 15.37
CA THR A 26 5.08 9.79 16.20
C THR A 26 3.57 9.91 16.01
N TYR A 27 3.07 9.81 14.78
CA TYR A 27 1.63 9.81 14.53
C TYR A 27 0.92 8.60 15.12
N LEU A 28 1.54 7.41 15.02
CA LEU A 28 0.97 6.19 15.60
C LEU A 28 0.94 6.26 17.13
N GLU A 29 2.01 6.77 17.77
CA GLU A 29 2.08 6.98 19.22
C GLU A 29 1.03 7.98 19.69
N ALA A 30 0.97 9.15 19.05
CA ALA A 30 -0.01 10.18 19.38
C ALA A 30 -1.46 9.68 19.22
N PHE A 31 -1.71 8.85 18.20
CA PHE A 31 -3.01 8.20 18.05
C PHE A 31 -3.30 7.25 19.21
N VAL A 32 -2.34 6.40 19.61
CA VAL A 32 -2.52 5.45 20.71
C VAL A 32 -2.78 6.16 22.03
N GLU A 33 -2.04 7.23 22.33
CA GLU A 33 -2.25 8.07 23.51
C GLU A 33 -3.66 8.66 23.52
N SER A 34 -4.04 9.34 22.43
CA SER A 34 -5.38 9.94 22.28
C SER A 34 -6.50 8.90 22.38
N TYR A 35 -6.26 7.69 21.85
CA TYR A 35 -7.23 6.60 21.89
C TYR A 35 -7.46 6.11 23.32
N VAL A 36 -6.40 6.02 24.13
CA VAL A 36 -6.50 5.65 25.56
C VAL A 36 -7.18 6.75 26.36
N GLU A 37 -6.81 8.01 26.16
CA GLU A 37 -7.45 9.16 26.82
C GLU A 37 -8.96 9.22 26.55
N SER A 38 -9.37 8.78 25.36
CA SER A 38 -10.78 8.69 24.95
C SER A 38 -11.50 7.44 25.48
N GLY A 39 -10.87 6.64 26.35
CA GLY A 39 -11.43 5.42 26.94
C GLY A 39 -11.22 4.14 26.12
N GLY A 40 -10.39 4.20 25.07
CA GLY A 40 -9.97 3.03 24.29
C GLY A 40 -8.92 2.17 25.02
N PRO A 41 -8.74 0.89 24.64
CA PRO A 41 -7.67 0.07 25.17
C PRO A 41 -6.29 0.54 24.69
N GLN A 42 -5.26 0.29 25.51
CA GLN A 42 -3.87 0.42 25.10
C GLN A 42 -3.59 -0.48 23.88
N LEU A 43 -3.06 0.11 22.82
CA LEU A 43 -2.65 -0.60 21.61
C LEU A 43 -1.13 -0.75 21.57
N ASP A 44 -0.68 -1.81 20.90
CA ASP A 44 0.72 -2.00 20.51
C ASP A 44 0.99 -1.21 19.23
N VAL A 45 1.88 -0.22 19.32
CA VAL A 45 2.24 0.69 18.23
C VAL A 45 2.92 -0.06 17.07
N ASN A 46 3.76 -1.05 17.36
CA ASN A 46 4.42 -1.84 16.31
C ASN A 46 3.43 -2.72 15.57
N ARG A 47 2.48 -3.33 16.31
CA ARG A 47 1.38 -4.07 15.68
C ARG A 47 0.52 -3.15 14.83
N LEU A 48 0.31 -1.91 15.26
CA LEU A 48 -0.42 -0.89 14.51
C LEU A 48 0.31 -0.50 13.22
N LYS A 49 1.64 -0.31 13.26
CA LYS A 49 2.50 -0.13 12.08
C LYS A 49 2.35 -1.31 11.11
N THR A 50 2.39 -2.55 11.60
CA THR A 50 2.18 -3.73 10.75
C THR A 50 0.82 -3.70 10.07
N MET A 51 -0.26 -3.37 10.78
CA MET A 51 -1.60 -3.24 10.18
C MET A 51 -1.67 -2.11 9.14
N PHE A 52 -0.98 -0.99 9.38
CA PHE A 52 -0.87 0.12 8.45
C PHE A 52 -0.19 -0.32 7.15
N VAL A 53 0.98 -0.96 7.25
CA VAL A 53 1.73 -1.47 6.08
C VAL A 53 0.92 -2.50 5.30
N LEU A 54 0.30 -3.47 5.98
CA LEU A 54 -0.56 -4.47 5.32
C LEU A 54 -1.72 -3.81 4.55
N THR A 55 -2.32 -2.77 5.12
CA THR A 55 -3.40 -2.03 4.44
C THR A 55 -2.87 -1.28 3.22
N ALA A 56 -1.72 -0.63 3.32
CA ALA A 56 -1.09 0.07 2.20
C ALA A 56 -0.86 -0.88 1.02
N PHE A 57 -0.30 -2.07 1.27
CA PHE A 57 -0.07 -3.07 0.23
C PHE A 57 -1.37 -3.71 -0.30
N GLN A 58 -2.39 -3.86 0.55
CA GLN A 58 -3.72 -4.23 0.07
C GLN A 58 -4.27 -3.18 -0.92
N GLN A 59 -4.08 -1.89 -0.66
CA GLN A 59 -4.46 -0.82 -1.60
C GLN A 59 -3.63 -0.90 -2.89
N LEU A 60 -2.33 -1.19 -2.83
CA LEU A 60 -1.49 -1.34 -4.02
C LEU A 60 -2.04 -2.37 -5.00
N ILE A 61 -2.53 -3.52 -4.49
CA ILE A 61 -3.17 -4.55 -5.32
C ILE A 61 -4.43 -4.00 -6.02
N GLN A 62 -5.24 -3.21 -5.29
CA GLN A 62 -6.45 -2.57 -5.86
C GLN A 62 -6.08 -1.52 -6.92
N LEU A 63 -5.00 -0.76 -6.72
CA LEU A 63 -4.50 0.23 -7.67
C LEU A 63 -3.97 -0.45 -8.94
N PHE A 64 -3.30 -1.61 -8.84
CA PHE A 64 -2.90 -2.39 -10.00
C PHE A 64 -4.10 -2.92 -10.80
N ALA A 65 -5.18 -3.33 -10.13
CA ALA A 65 -6.42 -3.71 -10.80
C ALA A 65 -7.08 -2.53 -11.55
N ALA A 66 -6.82 -1.29 -11.13
CA ALA A 66 -7.34 -0.08 -11.77
C ALA A 66 -6.55 0.37 -13.01
N VAL A 67 -5.39 -0.24 -13.33
CA VAL A 67 -4.53 0.12 -14.48
C VAL A 67 -5.30 0.13 -15.80
N GLY A 68 -6.24 -0.79 -15.99
CA GLY A 68 -7.09 -0.80 -17.19
C GLY A 68 -7.97 0.45 -17.33
N GLN A 69 -8.44 1.05 -16.23
CA GLN A 69 -9.19 2.30 -16.25
C GLN A 69 -8.26 3.51 -16.43
N ILE A 70 -7.05 3.44 -15.87
CA ILE A 70 -6.00 4.44 -16.04
C ILE A 70 -5.66 4.65 -17.53
N TYR A 71 -5.52 3.58 -18.31
CA TYR A 71 -5.24 3.69 -19.74
C TYR A 71 -6.38 4.33 -20.58
N LYS A 72 -7.60 4.41 -20.03
CA LYS A 72 -8.70 5.16 -20.67
C LYS A 72 -8.56 6.66 -20.45
N MET A 73 -7.87 7.08 -19.38
CA MET A 73 -7.65 8.50 -19.05
C MET A 73 -6.44 9.07 -19.77
N CYS A 74 -5.33 8.32 -19.81
CA CYS A 74 -4.12 8.68 -20.55
C CYS A 74 -3.71 7.52 -21.48
N PRO A 75 -3.78 7.70 -22.83
CA PRO A 75 -3.45 6.65 -23.78
C PRO A 75 -2.03 6.10 -23.58
N LYS A 76 -1.85 4.78 -23.68
CA LYS A 76 -0.57 4.08 -23.48
C LYS A 76 0.62 4.72 -24.23
N LYS A 77 0.39 5.25 -25.43
CA LYS A 77 1.42 5.89 -26.28
C LYS A 77 1.99 7.19 -25.70
N GLU A 78 1.25 7.88 -24.83
CA GLU A 78 1.66 9.15 -24.24
C GLU A 78 2.57 8.93 -23.01
N TRP A 79 2.43 7.80 -22.32
CA TRP A 79 3.14 7.48 -21.09
C TRP A 79 4.66 7.62 -21.15
N PRO A 80 5.36 7.15 -22.20
CA PRO A 80 6.81 7.29 -22.28
C PRO A 80 7.30 8.73 -22.35
N THR A 81 6.41 9.70 -22.62
CA THR A 81 6.74 11.13 -22.75
C THR A 81 6.30 11.95 -21.54
N ILE A 82 5.77 11.32 -20.50
CA ILE A 82 5.39 11.97 -19.25
C ILE A 82 6.59 11.90 -18.30
N GLU A 83 7.23 13.03 -18.07
CA GLU A 83 8.40 13.13 -17.17
C GLU A 83 8.02 13.66 -15.78
N ASP A 84 6.86 14.32 -15.64
CA ASP A 84 6.40 14.96 -14.41
C ASP A 84 4.97 14.51 -14.04
N ARG A 85 4.74 14.26 -12.74
CA ARG A 85 3.42 13.98 -12.15
C ARG A 85 2.43 15.14 -12.27
N TYR A 86 2.90 16.36 -12.54
CA TYR A 86 2.10 17.55 -12.76
C TYR A 86 1.74 17.79 -14.24
N ASP A 87 2.15 16.89 -15.15
CA ASP A 87 1.77 16.93 -16.56
C ASP A 87 0.25 16.98 -16.74
N GLU A 88 -0.24 17.94 -17.54
CA GLU A 88 -1.66 18.22 -17.71
C GLU A 88 -2.49 17.00 -18.14
N ARG A 89 -1.86 16.03 -18.84
CA ARG A 89 -2.49 14.78 -19.31
C ARG A 89 -2.89 13.85 -18.17
N ILE A 90 -2.28 13.99 -17.00
CA ILE A 90 -2.52 13.13 -15.82
C ILE A 90 -2.90 13.91 -14.55
N ASN A 91 -2.63 15.22 -14.55
CA ASN A 91 -2.85 16.14 -13.43
C ASN A 91 -4.31 16.60 -13.35
N THR A 92 -4.99 16.70 -14.49
CA THR A 92 -6.39 17.12 -14.54
C THR A 92 -7.35 15.98 -14.20
N ASN A 93 -8.50 16.30 -13.57
CA ASN A 93 -9.54 15.31 -13.34
C ASN A 93 -10.18 14.95 -14.70
N VAL A 94 -9.98 13.72 -15.15
CA VAL A 94 -10.67 13.20 -16.34
C VAL A 94 -12.09 12.79 -15.93
N ASP A 95 -13.11 13.42 -16.52
CA ASP A 95 -14.53 13.12 -16.30
C ASP A 95 -15.00 13.19 -14.83
N GLY A 96 -14.46 14.11 -14.03
CA GLY A 96 -14.86 14.30 -12.63
C GLY A 96 -14.43 13.17 -11.67
N LYS A 97 -13.54 12.27 -12.11
CA LYS A 97 -12.92 11.24 -11.27
C LYS A 97 -11.56 11.70 -10.75
N SER A 98 -11.14 11.16 -9.61
CA SER A 98 -9.84 11.45 -9.00
C SER A 98 -8.72 11.35 -10.04
N SER A 99 -7.90 12.39 -10.13
CA SER A 99 -6.80 12.49 -11.10
C SER A 99 -5.90 11.24 -11.10
N LEU A 100 -5.45 10.82 -12.28
CA LEU A 100 -4.45 9.79 -12.46
C LEU A 100 -3.17 10.09 -11.65
N ARG A 101 -2.82 11.36 -11.51
CA ARG A 101 -1.79 11.85 -10.58
C ARG A 101 -1.93 11.30 -9.16
N GLN A 102 -3.14 11.27 -8.58
CA GLN A 102 -3.33 10.78 -7.21
C GLN A 102 -3.11 9.25 -7.12
N TYR A 103 -3.47 8.50 -8.15
CA TYR A 103 -3.18 7.07 -8.23
C TYR A 103 -1.68 6.82 -8.28
N LEU A 104 -0.96 7.53 -9.16
CA LEU A 104 0.49 7.41 -9.29
C LEU A 104 1.21 7.83 -8.02
N PHE A 105 0.76 8.91 -7.38
CA PHE A 105 1.27 9.37 -6.10
C PHE A 105 1.10 8.29 -5.01
N CYS A 106 -0.09 7.71 -4.89
CA CYS A 106 -0.36 6.66 -3.92
C CYS A 106 0.48 5.39 -4.18
N ILE A 107 0.57 4.95 -5.45
CA ILE A 107 1.44 3.82 -5.83
C ILE A 107 2.89 4.11 -5.43
N ASN A 108 3.41 5.30 -5.75
CA ASN A 108 4.77 5.69 -5.40
C ASN A 108 5.00 5.66 -3.88
N ASN A 109 4.08 6.20 -3.09
CA ASN A 109 4.17 6.16 -1.63
C ASN A 109 4.21 4.73 -1.09
N ILE A 110 3.39 3.82 -1.63
CA ILE A 110 3.36 2.42 -1.15
C ILE A 110 4.63 1.66 -1.57
N ILE A 111 5.15 1.91 -2.79
CA ILE A 111 6.42 1.31 -3.24
C ILE A 111 7.57 1.76 -2.32
N ARG A 112 7.67 3.06 -2.07
CA ARG A 112 8.68 3.63 -1.16
C ARG A 112 8.50 3.17 0.28
N LEU A 113 7.26 2.96 0.74
CA LEU A 113 7.00 2.32 2.03
C LEU A 113 7.60 0.90 2.07
N GLY A 114 7.52 0.17 0.96
CA GLY A 114 8.18 -1.11 0.76
C GLY A 114 9.70 -1.01 0.82
N GLU A 115 10.29 -0.14 0.01
CA GLU A 115 11.74 -0.05 -0.21
C GLU A 115 12.50 0.70 0.89
N GLU A 116 11.90 1.72 1.50
CA GLU A 116 12.57 2.67 2.39
C GLU A 116 12.08 2.62 3.84
N MET A 117 11.03 1.85 4.14
CA MET A 117 10.43 1.76 5.50
C MET A 117 10.18 0.32 5.95
N GLU A 118 10.96 -0.64 5.42
CA GLU A 118 10.90 -2.07 5.76
C GLU A 118 9.51 -2.69 5.51
N GLY A 119 8.77 -2.14 4.54
CA GLY A 119 7.40 -2.58 4.27
C GLY A 119 7.33 -4.01 3.76
N PHE A 120 8.29 -4.41 2.91
CA PHE A 120 8.35 -5.78 2.39
C PHE A 120 8.66 -6.80 3.48
N GLU A 121 9.61 -6.48 4.35
CA GLU A 121 10.01 -7.28 5.51
C GLU A 121 8.84 -7.43 6.48
N THR A 122 8.09 -6.34 6.71
CA THR A 122 6.90 -6.35 7.54
C THR A 122 5.84 -7.32 7.02
N ILE A 123 5.58 -7.32 5.70
CA ILE A 123 4.65 -8.26 5.07
C ILE A 123 5.18 -9.69 5.17
N TYR A 124 6.45 -9.91 4.83
CA TYR A 124 7.06 -11.24 4.87
C TYR A 124 7.05 -11.83 6.29
N GLY A 125 7.36 -11.01 7.29
CA GLY A 125 7.28 -11.36 8.70
C GLY A 125 5.85 -11.71 9.10
N TRP A 126 4.86 -10.92 8.67
CA TRP A 126 3.46 -11.23 8.95
C TRP A 126 3.01 -12.56 8.32
N VAL A 127 3.37 -12.82 7.06
CA VAL A 127 3.06 -14.08 6.38
C VAL A 127 3.72 -15.26 7.09
N THR A 128 5.01 -15.15 7.42
CA THR A 128 5.77 -16.22 8.06
C THR A 128 5.21 -16.52 9.46
N ASN A 129 5.01 -15.49 10.27
CA ASN A 129 4.68 -15.66 11.69
C ASN A 129 3.20 -15.98 11.91
N HIS A 130 2.30 -15.25 11.23
CA HIS A 130 0.86 -15.37 11.49
C HIS A 130 0.17 -16.28 10.48
N TRP A 131 0.36 -16.05 9.17
CA TRP A 131 -0.34 -16.84 8.14
C TRP A 131 0.12 -18.31 8.14
N SER A 132 1.43 -18.54 8.05
CA SER A 132 2.00 -19.89 8.03
C SER A 132 2.25 -20.44 9.43
N GLY A 133 2.75 -19.60 10.34
CA GLY A 133 3.06 -20.00 11.71
C GLY A 133 1.83 -20.29 12.56
N GLU A 134 0.97 -19.30 12.79
CA GLU A 134 -0.19 -19.43 13.68
C GLU A 134 -1.40 -20.06 12.99
N PHE A 135 -1.79 -19.58 11.81
CA PHE A 135 -2.98 -20.05 11.11
C PHE A 135 -2.76 -21.35 10.34
N LYS A 136 -1.51 -21.83 10.28
CA LYS A 136 -1.11 -23.07 9.59
C LYS A 136 -1.50 -23.10 8.12
N MET A 137 -1.61 -21.92 7.49
CA MET A 137 -1.94 -21.78 6.09
C MET A 137 -0.68 -21.87 5.22
N GLN A 138 -0.78 -22.58 4.10
CA GLN A 138 0.33 -22.70 3.16
C GLN A 138 0.31 -21.54 2.16
N PRO A 139 1.43 -20.81 1.97
CA PRO A 139 1.56 -19.87 0.88
C PRO A 139 1.43 -20.61 -0.46
N LYS A 140 0.92 -19.93 -1.49
CA LYS A 140 0.93 -20.48 -2.84
C LYS A 140 2.39 -20.63 -3.30
N THR A 141 2.70 -21.77 -3.92
CA THR A 141 4.03 -21.99 -4.49
C THR A 141 4.25 -21.12 -5.73
N GLN A 142 5.51 -20.90 -6.10
CA GLN A 142 5.86 -20.19 -7.34
C GLN A 142 5.19 -20.82 -8.56
N GLU A 143 5.10 -22.16 -8.58
CA GLU A 143 4.42 -22.91 -9.63
C GLU A 143 2.90 -22.65 -9.66
N MET A 144 2.25 -22.53 -8.49
CA MET A 144 0.83 -22.18 -8.43
C MET A 144 0.53 -20.75 -8.90
N ILE A 145 1.51 -19.84 -8.81
CA ILE A 145 1.35 -18.42 -9.16
C ILE A 145 1.71 -18.19 -10.64
N ASN A 146 2.87 -18.69 -11.06
CA ASN A 146 3.47 -18.38 -12.37
C ASN A 146 3.48 -19.57 -13.34
N GLY A 147 2.94 -20.71 -12.92
CA GLY A 147 3.01 -21.97 -13.67
C GLY A 147 4.36 -22.68 -13.51
N PRO A 148 4.48 -23.91 -14.04
CA PRO A 148 5.73 -24.64 -14.02
C PRO A 148 6.80 -23.90 -14.83
N PRO A 149 8.09 -24.02 -14.48
CA PRO A 149 9.19 -23.45 -15.25
C PRO A 149 9.11 -23.79 -16.74
N PRO A 150 9.62 -22.92 -17.64
CA PRO A 150 9.74 -23.28 -19.05
C PRO A 150 10.60 -24.56 -19.19
N GLY A 151 10.01 -25.64 -19.71
CA GLY A 151 10.71 -26.92 -19.96
C GLY A 151 10.36 -28.08 -19.02
N SER A 152 9.53 -27.88 -17.99
CA SER A 152 9.11 -28.96 -17.07
C SER A 152 7.85 -29.74 -17.51
N ARG A 153 7.40 -29.58 -18.76
CA ARG A 153 6.41 -30.50 -19.36
C ARG A 153 7.16 -31.71 -19.90
N VAL A 154 7.17 -32.80 -19.13
CA VAL A 154 7.49 -34.15 -19.63
C VAL A 154 6.23 -34.76 -20.23
#